data_AF-A0A955VW79-F1
#
_entry.id   AF-A0A955VW79-F1
#
_cell.length_a   1.000
_cell.length_b   1.000
_cell.length_c   1.000
_cell.angle_alpha   90.00
_cell.angle_beta   90.00
_cell.angle_gamma   90.00
#
_symmetry.space_group_name_H-M   'P 1'
#
loop_
_entity.id
_entity.type
_entity.pdbx_description
1 polymer ?
#
loop_
_entity_poly.entity_id
_entity_poly.type
_entity_poly.pdbx_seq_one_letter_code
_entity_poly.pdbx_strand_id
1 'polypeptide(L)'
;LGGGFDVSDEARRLAHEATPRAVAGRAAMRTAMQVAGERRVIVDVAGIRATAPGQAAYRCLLVQAKDEMDRLRSRSGFDPLAQVDEMAVIDGLPFARGRYEGVDWEKMRPGDGATAEPHGEKGMLYLDGDRGVAVWDGQILIGDGNRDQLEAALDRIEGRIPADPDIEPLAGTSGQLKADDLFEVLPIAYDVAEPVRTYLEEHGGPLTFAVAVAADGVRVSVHFQGDEELQSTLGAALEAARGGGVVEELRERFGDLLKNMEIKKENDGLLVQVFAPMAALQQLMGPCALEGEEP
;
A
#
# COMPACT_ATOMS: atom_id res chain seq x y z
N LEU A 1 13.58 31.64 2.64
CA LEU A 1 14.24 30.40 3.10
C LEU A 1 13.50 29.24 2.46
N GLY A 2 13.81 28.99 1.19
CA GLY A 2 13.23 27.92 0.39
C GLY A 2 14.36 26.99 0.00
N GLY A 3 14.48 25.87 0.72
CA GLY A 3 15.33 24.75 0.35
C GLY A 3 14.41 23.57 0.14
N GLY A 4 13.92 23.40 -1.09
CA GLY A 4 13.27 22.16 -1.48
C GLY A 4 14.32 21.06 -1.42
N PHE A 5 14.16 20.13 -0.49
CA PHE A 5 14.89 18.87 -0.51
C PHE A 5 14.37 18.12 -1.75
N ASP A 6 15.14 18.12 -2.83
CA ASP A 6 14.76 17.45 -4.06
C ASP A 6 14.98 15.93 -3.89
N VAL A 7 13.95 15.26 -3.36
CA VAL A 7 13.88 13.81 -3.21
C VAL A 7 14.11 13.07 -4.55
N SER A 8 14.04 13.78 -5.70
CA SER A 8 14.18 13.17 -7.01
C SER A 8 15.61 12.75 -7.38
N ASP A 9 16.66 13.38 -6.84
CA ASP A 9 18.03 13.11 -7.28
C ASP A 9 18.64 11.85 -6.65
N GLU A 10 18.35 11.57 -5.38
CA GLU A 10 18.80 10.33 -4.73
C GLU A 10 17.98 9.11 -5.18
N ALA A 11 16.68 9.31 -5.41
CA ALA A 11 15.81 8.32 -6.06
C ALA A 11 16.26 8.01 -7.51
N ARG A 12 16.70 9.02 -8.27
CA ARG A 12 17.31 8.84 -9.61
C ARG A 12 18.64 8.10 -9.55
N ARG A 13 19.47 8.35 -8.54
CA ARG A 13 20.76 7.66 -8.38
C ARG A 13 20.57 6.17 -8.08
N LEU A 14 19.65 5.83 -7.18
CA LEU A 14 19.28 4.44 -6.87
C LEU A 14 18.57 3.75 -8.05
N ALA A 15 17.84 4.49 -8.88
CA ALA A 15 17.24 3.96 -10.10
C ALA A 15 18.28 3.58 -11.17
N HIS A 16 19.43 4.27 -11.22
CA HIS A 16 20.51 4.01 -12.18
C HIS A 16 21.39 2.80 -11.85
N GLU A 17 21.36 2.29 -10.62
CA GLU A 17 22.10 1.09 -10.19
C GLU A 17 21.24 -0.19 -10.18
N ALA A 18 20.01 -0.12 -10.67
CA ALA A 18 19.13 -1.27 -10.68
C ALA A 18 19.63 -2.35 -11.65
N THR A 19 19.84 -3.56 -11.12
CA THR A 19 20.18 -4.73 -11.94
C THR A 19 19.08 -4.98 -12.98
N PRO A 20 19.41 -5.56 -14.17
CA PRO A 20 18.38 -5.91 -15.16
C PRO A 20 17.23 -6.75 -14.58
N ARG A 21 17.56 -7.62 -13.63
CA ARG A 21 16.61 -8.41 -12.84
C ARG A 21 15.64 -7.50 -12.06
N ALA A 22 16.14 -6.53 -11.29
CA ALA A 22 15.28 -5.61 -10.54
C ALA A 22 14.39 -4.72 -11.43
N VAL A 23 14.86 -4.36 -12.63
CA VAL A 23 14.06 -3.65 -13.64
C VAL A 23 12.93 -4.54 -14.16
N ALA A 24 13.22 -5.79 -14.51
CA ALA A 24 12.22 -6.75 -14.97
C ALA A 24 11.14 -7.01 -13.92
N GLY A 25 11.52 -7.25 -12.65
CA GLY A 25 10.56 -7.43 -11.56
C GLY A 25 9.64 -6.23 -11.34
N ARG A 26 10.15 -5.00 -11.46
CA ARG A 26 9.31 -3.79 -11.38
C ARG A 26 8.35 -3.66 -12.57
N ALA A 27 8.80 -3.98 -13.78
CA ALA A 27 7.95 -3.98 -14.95
C ALA A 27 6.83 -5.01 -14.82
N ALA A 28 7.17 -6.24 -14.42
CA ALA A 28 6.22 -7.32 -14.14
C ALA A 28 5.17 -6.94 -13.09
N MET A 29 5.60 -6.34 -11.97
CA MET A 29 4.70 -5.85 -10.93
C MET A 29 3.73 -4.79 -11.47
N ARG A 30 4.21 -3.86 -12.30
CA ARG A 30 3.36 -2.86 -12.95
C ARG A 30 2.36 -3.49 -13.90
N THR A 31 2.78 -4.43 -14.74
CA THR A 31 1.88 -5.18 -15.62
C THR A 31 0.81 -5.92 -14.81
N ALA A 32 1.16 -6.51 -13.66
CA ALA A 32 0.19 -7.16 -12.78
C ALA A 32 -0.93 -6.20 -12.32
N MET A 33 -0.56 -4.94 -12.04
CA MET A 33 -1.47 -3.87 -11.58
C MET A 33 -2.30 -3.22 -12.69
N GLN A 34 -1.96 -3.42 -13.96
CA GLN A 34 -2.70 -2.88 -15.10
C GLN A 34 -3.89 -3.77 -15.46
N VAL A 35 -4.76 -3.97 -14.47
CA VAL A 35 -6.03 -4.65 -14.67
C VAL A 35 -7.18 -3.83 -14.17
N ALA A 36 -8.29 -3.98 -14.90
CA ALA A 36 -9.59 -3.62 -14.40
C ALA A 36 -9.78 -4.36 -13.08
N GLY A 37 -9.77 -3.57 -12.01
CA GLY A 37 -9.78 -4.03 -10.64
C GLY A 37 -10.28 -2.89 -9.78
N GLU A 38 -11.08 -3.24 -8.79
CA GLU A 38 -11.82 -2.29 -7.98
C GLU A 38 -10.96 -1.74 -6.84
N ARG A 39 -9.94 -2.52 -6.45
CA ARG A 39 -9.03 -2.20 -5.37
C ARG A 39 -7.60 -2.52 -5.76
N ARG A 40 -6.78 -1.47 -5.85
CA ARG A 40 -5.37 -1.57 -6.19
C ARG A 40 -4.57 -0.70 -5.26
N VAL A 41 -3.73 -1.28 -4.43
CA VAL A 41 -2.84 -0.53 -3.53
C VAL A 41 -1.42 -0.99 -3.78
N ILE A 42 -0.48 -0.06 -3.89
CA ILE A 42 0.95 -0.32 -3.91
C ILE A 42 1.61 0.41 -2.74
N VAL A 43 2.60 -0.24 -2.14
CA VAL A 43 3.37 0.27 -1.01
C VAL A 43 4.85 0.07 -1.33
N ASP A 44 5.59 1.18 -1.42
CA ASP A 44 7.05 1.18 -1.54
C ASP A 44 7.68 0.91 -0.17
N VAL A 45 7.73 -0.37 0.20
CA VAL A 45 8.24 -0.84 1.50
C VAL A 45 9.71 -0.43 1.69
N ALA A 46 10.53 -0.53 0.65
CA ALA A 46 11.94 -0.13 0.73
C ALA A 46 12.09 1.37 0.98
N GLY A 47 11.33 2.20 0.26
CA GLY A 47 11.28 3.64 0.45
C GLY A 47 10.83 4.01 1.86
N ILE A 48 9.72 3.44 2.34
CA ILE A 48 9.21 3.67 3.70
C ILE A 48 10.26 3.27 4.74
N ARG A 49 10.84 2.08 4.62
CA ARG A 49 11.87 1.58 5.55
C ARG A 49 13.07 2.51 5.64
N ALA A 50 13.41 3.27 4.60
CA ALA A 50 14.51 4.23 4.63
C ALA A 50 14.20 5.53 5.40
N THR A 51 12.96 5.73 5.86
CA THR A 51 12.52 6.95 6.56
C THR A 51 12.44 6.77 8.07
N ALA A 52 12.48 7.87 8.83
CA ALA A 52 12.29 7.82 10.27
C ALA A 52 10.91 7.25 10.69
N PRO A 53 9.77 7.65 10.07
CA PRO A 53 8.47 7.05 10.40
C PRO A 53 8.44 5.55 10.09
N GLY A 54 9.00 5.15 8.96
CA GLY A 54 9.07 3.74 8.59
C GLY A 54 9.93 2.92 9.53
N GLN A 55 11.07 3.44 10.00
CA GLN A 55 11.89 2.79 11.02
C GLN A 55 11.16 2.64 12.36
N ALA A 56 10.37 3.63 12.76
CA ALA A 56 9.55 3.54 13.96
C ALA A 56 8.46 2.47 13.82
N ALA A 57 7.71 2.47 12.72
CA ALA A 57 6.70 1.47 12.41
C ALA A 57 7.30 0.05 12.30
N TYR A 58 8.49 -0.05 11.71
CA TYR A 58 9.26 -1.28 11.58
C TYR A 58 9.62 -1.88 12.94
N ARG A 59 10.10 -1.06 13.89
CA ARG A 59 10.37 -1.52 15.25
C ARG A 59 9.10 -2.02 15.94
N CYS A 60 7.99 -1.31 15.79
CA CYS A 60 6.70 -1.76 16.31
C CYS A 60 6.28 -3.12 15.75
N LEU A 61 6.39 -3.31 14.43
CA LEU A 61 6.07 -4.59 13.79
C LEU A 61 6.99 -5.72 14.29
N LEU A 62 8.28 -5.44 14.45
CA LEU A 62 9.23 -6.40 15.00
C LEU A 62 8.89 -6.84 16.42
N VAL A 63 8.42 -5.93 17.28
CA VAL A 63 7.98 -6.30 18.64
C VAL A 63 6.75 -7.19 18.60
N GLN A 64 5.79 -6.90 17.70
CA GLN A 64 4.52 -7.61 17.62
C GLN A 64 4.61 -8.98 16.93
N ALA A 65 5.49 -9.13 15.94
CA ALA A 65 5.58 -10.31 15.09
C ALA A 65 6.95 -11.01 15.17
N LYS A 66 7.72 -10.75 16.24
CA LYS A 66 9.11 -11.24 16.37
C LYS A 66 9.22 -12.73 16.14
N ASP A 67 8.42 -13.49 16.86
CA ASP A 67 8.52 -14.95 16.89
C ASP A 67 8.10 -15.56 15.55
N GLU A 68 7.04 -15.05 14.93
CA GLU A 68 6.60 -15.46 13.59
C GLU A 68 7.66 -15.14 12.53
N MET A 69 8.25 -13.94 12.57
CA MET A 69 9.29 -13.52 11.63
C MET A 69 10.58 -14.33 11.81
N ASP A 70 11.01 -14.58 13.06
CA ASP A 70 12.19 -15.38 13.36
C ASP A 70 11.98 -16.86 12.94
N ARG A 71 10.77 -17.40 13.12
CA ARG A 71 10.40 -18.73 12.62
C ARG A 71 10.38 -18.80 11.10
N LEU A 72 9.80 -17.81 10.44
CA LEU A 72 9.77 -17.74 8.97
C LEU A 72 11.20 -17.70 8.42
N ARG A 73 12.02 -16.79 8.93
CA ARG A 73 13.42 -16.62 8.53
C ARG A 73 14.25 -17.88 8.78
N SER A 74 14.13 -18.50 9.95
CA SER A 74 14.90 -19.71 10.26
C SER A 74 14.47 -20.92 9.44
N ARG A 75 13.18 -21.02 9.08
CA ARG A 75 12.64 -22.17 8.35
C ARG A 75 12.88 -22.08 6.84
N SER A 76 12.65 -20.91 6.23
CA SER A 76 12.71 -20.75 4.78
C SER A 76 13.82 -19.84 4.30
N GLY A 77 14.60 -19.21 5.20
CA GLY A 77 15.54 -18.17 4.81
C GLY A 77 14.89 -16.86 4.37
N PHE A 78 13.54 -16.77 4.38
CA PHE A 78 12.81 -15.58 3.99
C PHE A 78 12.71 -14.57 5.13
N ASP A 79 13.23 -13.38 4.89
CA ASP A 79 13.14 -12.22 5.75
C ASP A 79 12.29 -11.12 5.07
N PRO A 80 10.96 -11.08 5.30
CA PRO A 80 10.07 -10.12 4.65
C PRO A 80 10.54 -8.68 4.83
N LEU A 81 11.14 -8.42 5.98
CA LEU A 81 11.57 -7.12 6.45
C LEU A 81 12.82 -6.59 5.75
N ALA A 82 13.68 -7.47 5.23
CA ALA A 82 14.89 -7.09 4.50
C ALA A 82 14.76 -7.33 2.99
N GLN A 83 13.94 -8.31 2.59
CA GLN A 83 13.88 -8.82 1.23
C GLN A 83 12.73 -8.25 0.42
N VAL A 84 11.63 -7.82 1.03
CA VAL A 84 10.54 -7.16 0.31
C VAL A 84 10.91 -5.70 0.08
N ASP A 85 10.79 -5.29 -1.19
CA ASP A 85 11.00 -3.92 -1.61
C ASP A 85 9.67 -3.19 -1.84
N GLU A 86 8.66 -3.90 -2.34
CA GLU A 86 7.38 -3.31 -2.74
C GLU A 86 6.28 -4.34 -2.54
N MET A 87 5.12 -3.90 -2.04
CA MET A 87 3.93 -4.73 -1.91
C MET A 87 2.81 -4.13 -2.74
N ALA A 88 1.94 -4.96 -3.27
CA ALA A 88 0.65 -4.52 -3.75
C ALA A 88 -0.47 -5.46 -3.33
N VAL A 89 -1.69 -4.96 -3.36
CA VAL A 89 -2.92 -5.74 -3.27
C VAL A 89 -3.75 -5.39 -4.48
N ILE A 90 -4.13 -6.39 -5.27
CA ILE A 90 -4.90 -6.23 -6.50
C ILE A 90 -6.11 -7.16 -6.38
N ASP A 91 -7.30 -6.59 -6.26
CA ASP A 91 -8.56 -7.31 -6.05
C ASP A 91 -8.47 -8.33 -4.89
N GLY A 92 -7.83 -7.91 -3.80
CA GLY A 92 -7.63 -8.72 -2.60
C GLY A 92 -6.45 -9.69 -2.67
N LEU A 93 -5.82 -9.89 -3.83
CA LEU A 93 -4.66 -10.77 -3.97
C LEU A 93 -3.37 -10.00 -3.64
N PRO A 94 -2.59 -10.42 -2.61
CA PRO A 94 -1.34 -9.77 -2.25
C PRO A 94 -0.19 -10.17 -3.19
N PHE A 95 0.58 -9.18 -3.61
CA PHE A 95 1.82 -9.30 -4.37
C PHE A 95 2.94 -8.68 -3.54
N ALA A 96 4.11 -9.32 -3.53
CA ALA A 96 5.31 -8.81 -2.91
C ALA A 96 6.47 -8.94 -3.90
N ARG A 97 7.06 -7.82 -4.28
CA ARG A 97 8.28 -7.77 -5.07
C ARG A 97 9.48 -7.63 -4.14
N GLY A 98 10.52 -8.41 -4.40
CA GLY A 98 11.69 -8.41 -3.55
C GLY A 98 12.89 -9.16 -4.11
N ARG A 99 13.83 -9.40 -3.21
CA ARG A 99 15.10 -10.10 -3.41
C ARG A 99 15.07 -11.39 -2.59
N TYR A 100 14.62 -12.46 -3.22
CA TYR A 100 14.37 -13.75 -2.55
C TYR A 100 15.55 -14.73 -2.69
N GLU A 101 16.78 -14.24 -2.84
CA GLU A 101 17.96 -15.08 -2.85
C GLU A 101 18.09 -15.85 -1.53
N GLY A 102 18.36 -17.16 -1.63
CA GLY A 102 18.50 -18.03 -0.46
C GLY A 102 17.18 -18.45 0.18
N VAL A 103 16.02 -18.05 -0.37
CA VAL A 103 14.72 -18.55 0.10
C VAL A 103 14.53 -20.00 -0.34
N ASP A 104 14.25 -20.87 0.63
CA ASP A 104 13.80 -22.23 0.42
C ASP A 104 12.27 -22.23 0.22
N TRP A 105 11.86 -22.23 -1.05
CA TRP A 105 10.45 -22.17 -1.43
C TRP A 105 9.66 -23.44 -1.04
N GLU A 106 10.32 -24.58 -0.93
CA GLU A 106 9.68 -25.81 -0.44
C GLU A 106 9.25 -25.63 1.03
N LYS A 107 10.02 -24.85 1.81
CA LYS A 107 9.72 -24.48 3.20
C LYS A 107 8.75 -23.30 3.35
N MET A 108 8.44 -22.62 2.24
CA MET A 108 7.40 -21.58 2.16
C MET A 108 6.02 -22.13 1.82
N ARG A 109 5.92 -23.42 1.46
CA ARG A 109 4.66 -24.08 1.14
C ARG A 109 3.64 -23.95 2.28
N PRO A 110 2.35 -23.72 1.97
CA PRO A 110 1.30 -23.53 2.97
C PRO A 110 0.97 -24.80 3.80
N GLY A 111 1.47 -25.97 3.38
CA GLY A 111 1.33 -27.23 4.10
C GLY A 111 2.30 -28.30 3.60
N ASP A 112 2.47 -29.36 4.40
CA ASP A 112 3.36 -30.49 4.07
C ASP A 112 2.91 -31.29 2.83
N GLY A 113 1.65 -31.13 2.41
CA GLY A 113 1.05 -31.76 1.23
C GLY A 113 1.06 -30.89 -0.03
N ALA A 114 1.62 -29.68 0.03
CA ALA A 114 1.52 -28.76 -1.09
C ALA A 114 2.36 -29.23 -2.30
N THR A 115 1.81 -29.11 -3.51
CA THR A 115 2.50 -29.43 -4.77
C THR A 115 3.21 -28.19 -5.32
N ALA A 116 4.37 -28.38 -5.95
CA ALA A 116 4.98 -27.36 -6.79
C ALA A 116 4.75 -27.71 -8.26
N GLU A 117 4.19 -26.76 -9.01
CA GLU A 117 3.84 -26.93 -10.40
C GLU A 117 4.37 -25.73 -11.20
N PRO A 118 5.20 -25.94 -12.24
CA PRO A 118 5.61 -24.85 -13.11
C PRO A 118 4.40 -24.29 -13.86
N HIS A 119 4.35 -22.98 -14.02
CA HIS A 119 3.30 -22.30 -14.78
C HIS A 119 3.90 -21.17 -15.60
N GLY A 120 3.84 -21.27 -16.92
CA GLY A 120 4.48 -20.31 -17.82
C GLY A 120 5.97 -20.53 -17.99
N GLU A 121 6.67 -19.46 -18.39
CA GLU A 121 8.13 -19.49 -18.60
C GLU A 121 8.91 -19.36 -17.29
N LYS A 122 8.39 -18.58 -16.34
CA LYS A 122 9.11 -18.18 -15.13
C LYS A 122 8.30 -18.34 -13.84
N GLY A 123 7.03 -18.75 -13.95
CA GLY A 123 6.14 -18.96 -12.82
C GLY A 123 6.27 -20.33 -12.18
N MET A 124 6.06 -20.37 -10.87
CA MET A 124 5.92 -21.59 -10.07
C MET A 124 4.73 -21.42 -9.13
N LEU A 125 3.83 -22.37 -9.12
CA LEU A 125 2.70 -22.46 -8.19
C LEU A 125 3.07 -23.41 -7.05
N TYR A 126 2.70 -23.05 -5.81
CA TYR A 126 2.84 -23.86 -4.61
C TYR A 126 1.47 -23.99 -3.96
N LEU A 127 0.77 -25.10 -4.21
CA LEU A 127 -0.67 -25.26 -3.91
C LEU A 127 -0.91 -26.33 -2.85
N ASP A 128 -1.70 -26.02 -1.82
CA ASP A 128 -2.29 -26.98 -0.89
C ASP A 128 -3.80 -27.06 -1.17
N GLY A 129 -4.20 -28.09 -1.92
CA GLY A 129 -5.53 -28.16 -2.51
C GLY A 129 -5.71 -27.10 -3.59
N ASP A 130 -6.69 -26.21 -3.40
CA ASP A 130 -7.00 -25.13 -4.34
C ASP A 130 -6.37 -23.78 -3.96
N ARG A 131 -5.76 -23.66 -2.77
CA ARG A 131 -5.15 -22.40 -2.31
C ARG A 131 -3.64 -22.50 -2.27
N GLY A 132 -2.95 -21.39 -2.45
CA GLY A 132 -1.52 -21.42 -2.33
C GLY A 132 -0.82 -20.09 -2.53
N VAL A 133 0.44 -20.20 -2.95
CA VAL A 133 1.27 -19.06 -3.31
C VAL A 133 1.88 -19.29 -4.69
N ALA A 134 2.17 -18.21 -5.40
CA ALA A 134 2.90 -18.27 -6.67
C ALA A 134 4.18 -17.45 -6.58
N VAL A 135 5.19 -17.87 -7.32
CA VAL A 135 6.45 -17.15 -7.44
C VAL A 135 6.77 -16.95 -8.90
N TRP A 136 7.16 -15.74 -9.29
CA TRP A 136 7.59 -15.42 -10.64
C TRP A 136 9.04 -14.94 -10.66
N ASP A 137 9.88 -15.61 -11.44
CA ASP A 137 11.32 -15.34 -11.63
C ASP A 137 12.13 -15.23 -10.33
N GLY A 138 11.62 -15.78 -9.21
CA GLY A 138 12.18 -15.57 -7.87
C GLY A 138 12.27 -14.10 -7.47
N GLN A 139 11.33 -13.26 -7.92
CA GLN A 139 11.29 -11.83 -7.65
C GLN A 139 9.93 -11.30 -7.22
N ILE A 140 8.86 -11.97 -7.64
CA ILE A 140 7.50 -11.65 -7.23
C ILE A 140 6.94 -12.87 -6.51
N LEU A 141 6.43 -12.64 -5.30
CA LEU A 141 5.64 -13.58 -4.52
C LEU A 141 4.18 -13.12 -4.58
N ILE A 142 3.28 -14.03 -4.89
CA ILE A 142 1.83 -13.80 -4.94
C ILE A 142 1.23 -14.71 -3.88
N GLY A 143 0.58 -14.14 -2.88
CA GLY A 143 0.13 -14.89 -1.71
C GLY A 143 -1.36 -15.18 -1.70
N ASP A 144 -1.74 -16.24 -1.00
CA ASP A 144 -3.12 -16.50 -0.52
C ASP A 144 -4.24 -16.49 -1.58
N GLY A 145 -3.89 -16.81 -2.83
CA GLY A 145 -4.86 -16.95 -3.92
C GLY A 145 -5.35 -18.38 -4.08
N ASN A 146 -6.52 -18.54 -4.72
CA ASN A 146 -6.89 -19.84 -5.28
C ASN A 146 -6.13 -20.12 -6.60
N ARG A 147 -6.19 -21.35 -7.11
CA ARG A 147 -5.46 -21.76 -8.33
C ARG A 147 -5.73 -20.81 -9.49
N ASP A 148 -7.00 -20.55 -9.80
CA ASP A 148 -7.39 -19.71 -10.93
C ASP A 148 -6.86 -18.27 -10.80
N GLN A 149 -6.92 -17.70 -9.58
CA GLN A 149 -6.39 -16.36 -9.29
C GLN A 149 -4.87 -16.29 -9.46
N LEU A 150 -4.16 -17.31 -8.97
CA LEU A 150 -2.69 -17.38 -9.07
C LEU A 150 -2.23 -17.59 -10.51
N GLU A 151 -2.88 -18.49 -11.26
CA GLU A 151 -2.62 -18.74 -12.67
C GLU A 151 -2.88 -17.47 -13.51
N ALA A 152 -4.01 -16.80 -13.29
CA ALA A 152 -4.35 -15.55 -13.97
C ALA A 152 -3.36 -14.42 -13.64
N ALA A 153 -2.89 -14.34 -12.40
CA ALA A 153 -1.89 -13.35 -12.00
C ALA A 153 -0.54 -13.59 -12.67
N LEU A 154 -0.09 -14.86 -12.75
CA LEU A 154 1.14 -15.23 -13.45
C LEU A 154 1.03 -15.00 -14.96
N ASP A 155 -0.08 -15.40 -15.59
CA ASP A 155 -0.33 -15.21 -17.02
C ASP A 155 -0.23 -13.74 -17.41
N ARG A 156 -0.75 -12.87 -16.56
CA ARG A 156 -0.69 -11.43 -16.76
C ARG A 156 0.72 -10.88 -16.64
N ILE A 157 1.45 -11.28 -15.60
CA ILE A 157 2.86 -10.89 -15.44
C ILE A 157 3.70 -11.29 -16.67
N GLU A 158 3.39 -12.45 -17.26
CA GLU A 158 4.04 -12.94 -18.47
C GLU A 158 3.48 -12.34 -19.77
N GLY A 159 2.49 -11.45 -19.69
CA GLY A 159 1.87 -10.81 -20.86
C GLY A 159 0.99 -11.73 -21.71
N ARG A 160 0.61 -12.90 -21.18
CA ARG A 160 -0.34 -13.83 -21.81
C ARG A 160 -1.79 -13.33 -21.68
N ILE A 161 -2.07 -12.49 -20.69
CA ILE A 161 -3.29 -11.69 -20.58
C ILE A 161 -2.92 -10.23 -20.88
N PRO A 162 -3.57 -9.56 -21.86
CA PRO A 162 -3.32 -8.16 -22.14
C PRO A 162 -3.56 -7.28 -20.92
N ALA A 163 -2.62 -6.38 -20.66
CA ALA A 163 -2.81 -5.29 -19.72
C ALA A 163 -3.88 -4.32 -20.25
N ASP A 164 -4.65 -3.73 -19.33
CA ASP A 164 -5.59 -2.67 -19.66
C ASP A 164 -4.80 -1.36 -19.91
N PRO A 165 -4.79 -0.83 -21.14
CA PRO A 165 -4.02 0.37 -21.46
C PRO A 165 -4.59 1.65 -20.84
N ASP A 166 -5.87 1.65 -20.46
CA ASP A 166 -6.53 2.81 -19.86
C ASP A 166 -6.22 2.94 -18.37
N ILE A 167 -5.50 1.96 -17.82
CA ILE A 167 -5.15 1.87 -16.42
C ILE A 167 -3.72 2.34 -16.20
N GLU A 168 -3.61 3.54 -15.62
CA GLU A 168 -2.33 4.08 -15.22
C GLU A 168 -1.68 3.21 -14.13
N PRO A 169 -0.38 2.88 -14.26
CA PRO A 169 0.34 2.15 -13.26
C PRO A 169 0.57 3.03 -12.02
N LEU A 170 0.26 2.47 -10.86
CA LEU A 170 0.58 3.11 -9.58
C LEU A 170 2.09 3.12 -9.35
N ALA A 171 2.56 4.11 -8.60
CA ALA A 171 3.96 4.23 -8.20
C ALA A 171 4.10 4.76 -6.77
N GLY A 172 5.23 4.45 -6.14
CA GLY A 172 5.48 4.83 -4.75
C GLY A 172 4.54 4.12 -3.79
N THR A 173 4.05 4.83 -2.78
CA THR A 173 2.96 4.33 -1.93
C THR A 173 1.68 5.03 -2.36
N SER A 174 0.82 4.34 -3.08
CA SER A 174 -0.40 4.91 -3.65
C SER A 174 -1.46 3.84 -3.91
N GLY A 175 -2.68 4.24 -4.20
CA GLY A 175 -3.73 3.28 -4.50
C GLY A 175 -4.97 3.89 -5.10
N GLN A 176 -5.84 2.98 -5.53
CA GLN A 176 -7.20 3.21 -5.96
C GLN A 176 -8.13 2.34 -5.14
N LEU A 177 -9.18 2.96 -4.63
CA LEU A 177 -10.21 2.31 -3.82
C LEU A 177 -11.59 2.69 -4.35
N LYS A 178 -12.55 1.79 -4.18
CA LYS A 178 -13.96 2.16 -4.24
C LYS A 178 -14.33 3.03 -3.04
N ALA A 179 -15.44 3.75 -3.20
CA ALA A 179 -16.07 4.49 -2.12
C ALA A 179 -16.28 3.58 -0.90
N ASP A 180 -16.86 2.39 -1.09
CA ASP A 180 -17.11 1.44 0.01
C ASP A 180 -15.85 1.05 0.79
N ASP A 181 -14.77 0.69 0.08
CA ASP A 181 -13.49 0.35 0.71
C ASP A 181 -12.92 1.52 1.53
N LEU A 182 -13.10 2.77 1.06
CA LEU A 182 -12.65 3.95 1.78
C LEU A 182 -13.38 4.08 3.13
N PHE A 183 -14.68 3.82 3.18
CA PHE A 183 -15.45 3.95 4.42
C PHE A 183 -15.22 2.82 5.41
N GLU A 184 -14.71 1.66 4.98
CA GLU A 184 -14.22 0.63 5.90
C GLU A 184 -12.97 1.09 6.66
N VAL A 185 -12.14 1.94 6.04
CA VAL A 185 -10.86 2.37 6.61
C VAL A 185 -10.89 3.78 7.21
N LEU A 186 -11.83 4.64 6.81
CA LEU A 186 -11.93 5.99 7.34
C LEU A 186 -12.70 6.05 8.65
N PRO A 187 -12.12 6.66 9.70
CA PRO A 187 -12.81 6.88 10.96
C PRO A 187 -13.65 8.16 10.85
N ILE A 188 -14.71 8.14 10.05
CA ILE A 188 -15.67 9.24 9.95
C ILE A 188 -17.01 8.88 10.58
N ALA A 189 -17.69 9.88 11.13
CA ALA A 189 -19.00 9.69 11.74
C ALA A 189 -20.04 9.28 10.67
N TYR A 190 -20.92 8.34 11.01
CA TYR A 190 -21.87 7.71 10.09
C TYR A 190 -22.77 8.73 9.36
N ASP A 191 -23.14 9.80 10.05
CA ASP A 191 -23.98 10.90 9.54
C ASP A 191 -23.29 11.75 8.46
N VAL A 192 -21.95 11.77 8.44
CA VAL A 192 -21.15 12.39 7.37
C VAL A 192 -20.75 11.36 6.31
N ALA A 193 -20.56 10.10 6.72
CA ALA A 193 -20.14 9.03 5.84
C ALA A 193 -21.19 8.71 4.78
N GLU A 194 -22.46 8.56 5.16
CA GLU A 194 -23.52 8.11 4.25
C GLU A 194 -23.78 9.07 3.10
N PRO A 195 -23.94 10.40 3.29
CA PRO A 195 -24.15 11.32 2.17
C PRO A 195 -22.97 11.34 1.19
N VAL A 196 -21.74 11.24 1.70
CA VAL A 196 -20.53 11.18 0.87
C VAL A 196 -20.43 9.84 0.15
N ARG A 197 -20.79 8.75 0.83
CA ARG A 197 -20.86 7.40 0.25
C ARG A 197 -21.84 7.36 -0.91
N THR A 198 -23.10 7.73 -0.66
CA THR A 198 -24.15 7.77 -1.69
C THR A 198 -23.72 8.63 -2.88
N TYR A 199 -23.16 9.81 -2.62
CA TYR A 199 -22.70 10.66 -3.71
C TYR A 199 -21.59 9.99 -4.54
N LEU A 200 -20.57 9.41 -3.89
CA LEU A 200 -19.47 8.73 -4.58
C LEU A 200 -19.93 7.47 -5.32
N GLU A 201 -20.95 6.77 -4.83
CA GLU A 201 -21.56 5.64 -5.54
C GLU A 201 -22.34 6.08 -6.79
N GLU A 202 -23.06 7.19 -6.70
CA GLU A 202 -23.93 7.69 -7.78
C GLU A 202 -23.16 8.47 -8.86
N HIS A 203 -22.10 9.18 -8.47
CA HIS A 203 -21.41 10.16 -9.32
C HIS A 203 -19.88 9.98 -9.36
N GLY A 204 -19.31 9.15 -8.49
CA GLY A 204 -17.88 9.06 -8.30
C GLY A 204 -17.17 8.09 -9.25
N GLY A 205 -15.97 8.49 -9.67
CA GLY A 205 -14.94 7.57 -10.17
C GLY A 205 -14.14 6.94 -9.03
N PRO A 206 -13.17 6.05 -9.32
CA PRO A 206 -12.31 5.46 -8.31
C PRO A 206 -11.54 6.55 -7.55
N LEU A 207 -11.46 6.40 -6.23
CA LEU A 207 -10.72 7.32 -5.37
C LEU A 207 -9.25 7.01 -5.48
N THR A 208 -8.44 8.01 -5.82
CA THR A 208 -6.98 7.85 -5.86
C THR A 208 -6.37 8.42 -4.59
N PHE A 209 -5.42 7.70 -4.01
CA PHE A 209 -4.65 8.21 -2.88
C PHE A 209 -3.15 8.01 -3.10
N ALA A 210 -2.36 8.88 -2.50
CA ALA A 210 -0.91 8.80 -2.47
C ALA A 210 -0.41 9.12 -1.06
N VAL A 211 0.61 8.38 -0.63
CA VAL A 211 1.28 8.56 0.65
C VAL A 211 2.72 8.95 0.40
N ALA A 212 3.10 10.12 0.92
CA ALA A 212 4.47 10.60 0.94
C ALA A 212 5.00 10.48 2.37
N VAL A 213 6.13 9.82 2.54
CA VAL A 213 6.80 9.69 3.84
C VAL A 213 8.05 10.57 3.84
N ALA A 214 8.15 11.46 4.82
CA ALA A 214 9.25 12.38 5.00
C ALA A 214 9.93 12.14 6.36
N ALA A 215 11.05 12.82 6.62
CA ALA A 215 11.78 12.68 7.88
C ALA A 215 10.95 13.12 9.10
N ASP A 216 10.06 14.09 8.93
CA ASP A 216 9.28 14.74 9.99
C ASP A 216 7.83 14.22 10.10
N GLY A 217 7.40 13.32 9.21
CA GLY A 217 6.05 12.77 9.25
C GLY A 217 5.60 12.09 7.96
N VAL A 218 4.30 11.86 7.87
CA VAL A 218 3.63 11.22 6.73
C VAL A 218 2.57 12.16 6.20
N ARG A 219 2.49 12.33 4.88
CA ARG A 219 1.40 13.02 4.21
C ARG A 219 0.59 12.02 3.40
N VAL A 220 -0.71 11.95 3.67
CA VAL A 220 -1.67 11.22 2.83
C VAL A 220 -2.42 12.25 2.00
N SER A 221 -2.49 12.04 0.69
CA SER A 221 -3.28 12.85 -0.23
C SER A 221 -4.34 11.96 -0.86
N VAL A 222 -5.59 12.39 -0.83
CA VAL A 222 -6.73 11.69 -1.44
C VAL A 222 -7.36 12.66 -2.44
N HIS A 223 -7.48 12.21 -3.68
CA HIS A 223 -8.10 12.97 -4.74
C HIS A 223 -9.49 12.38 -5.05
N PHE A 224 -10.50 13.21 -4.86
CA PHE A 224 -11.90 12.91 -5.13
C PHE A 224 -12.26 13.55 -6.47
N GLN A 225 -12.39 12.74 -7.52
CA GLN A 225 -12.92 13.23 -8.78
C GLN A 225 -14.41 13.52 -8.64
N GLY A 226 -14.85 14.68 -9.12
CA GLY A 226 -16.26 15.03 -9.11
C GLY A 226 -16.53 16.49 -9.46
N ASP A 227 -17.81 16.81 -9.58
CA ASP A 227 -18.29 18.13 -9.96
C ASP A 227 -18.24 19.15 -8.82
N GLU A 228 -18.69 20.37 -9.10
CA GLU A 228 -18.71 21.47 -8.13
C GLU A 228 -19.60 21.17 -6.90
N GLU A 229 -20.65 20.36 -7.06
CA GLU A 229 -21.55 19.98 -5.97
C GLU A 229 -20.86 19.03 -4.99
N LEU A 230 -20.11 18.04 -5.48
CA LEU A 230 -19.26 17.19 -4.63
C LEU A 230 -18.27 18.04 -3.86
N GLN A 231 -17.52 18.88 -4.57
CA GLN A 231 -16.46 19.69 -3.98
C GLN A 231 -17.00 20.64 -2.92
N SER A 232 -18.19 21.19 -3.12
CA SER A 232 -18.86 22.05 -2.15
C SER A 232 -19.34 21.26 -0.93
N THR A 233 -20.04 20.15 -1.15
CA THR A 233 -20.67 19.35 -0.09
C THR A 233 -19.64 18.63 0.77
N LEU A 234 -18.73 17.87 0.14
CA LEU A 234 -17.65 17.17 0.83
C LEU A 234 -16.66 18.15 1.46
N GLY A 235 -16.31 19.22 0.74
CA GLY A 235 -15.44 20.28 1.27
C GLY A 235 -16.01 20.91 2.53
N ALA A 236 -17.30 21.29 2.52
CA ALA A 236 -17.97 21.85 3.70
C ALA A 236 -18.06 20.84 4.87
N ALA A 237 -18.33 19.56 4.58
CA ALA A 237 -18.40 18.52 5.60
C ALA A 237 -17.03 18.29 6.28
N LEU A 238 -15.95 18.21 5.49
CA LEU A 238 -14.59 18.06 6.01
C LEU A 238 -14.12 19.32 6.77
N GLU A 239 -14.51 20.51 6.32
CA GLU A 239 -14.26 21.76 7.05
C GLU A 239 -14.99 21.80 8.40
N ALA A 240 -16.25 21.35 8.45
CA ALA A 240 -17.00 21.22 9.69
C ALA A 240 -16.36 20.20 10.64
N ALA A 241 -15.90 19.06 10.10
CA ALA A 241 -15.17 18.06 10.87
C ALA A 241 -13.88 18.64 11.47
N ARG A 242 -13.10 19.39 10.67
CA ARG A 242 -11.91 20.11 11.12
C ARG A 242 -12.20 21.16 12.20
N GLY A 243 -13.32 21.86 12.08
CA GLY A 243 -13.81 22.84 13.07
C GLY A 243 -14.26 22.22 14.40
N GLY A 244 -14.25 20.89 14.50
CA GLY A 244 -14.61 20.17 15.72
C GLY A 244 -16.07 19.71 15.78
N GLY A 245 -16.77 19.66 14.64
CA GLY A 245 -18.09 19.06 14.50
C GLY A 245 -18.09 17.52 14.45
N VAL A 246 -16.95 16.89 14.73
CA VAL A 246 -16.85 15.43 14.88
C VAL A 246 -17.30 14.99 16.27
N VAL A 247 -17.81 13.76 16.38
CA VAL A 247 -18.09 13.12 17.67
C VAL A 247 -16.84 13.09 18.57
N GLU A 248 -17.03 13.24 19.88
CA GLU A 248 -15.94 13.42 20.85
C GLU A 248 -14.86 12.34 20.75
N GLU A 249 -15.24 11.08 20.53
CA GLU A 249 -14.31 9.95 20.37
C GLU A 249 -13.35 10.14 19.18
N LEU A 250 -13.84 10.64 18.04
CA LEU A 250 -13.01 10.94 16.88
C LEU A 250 -12.15 12.18 17.12
N ARG A 251 -12.67 13.16 17.87
CA ARG A 251 -11.93 14.35 18.26
C ARG A 251 -10.72 14.01 19.14
N GLU A 252 -10.92 13.16 20.15
CA GLU A 252 -9.87 12.73 21.06
C GLU A 252 -8.78 11.96 20.32
N ARG A 253 -9.16 11.11 19.37
CA ARG A 253 -8.21 10.25 18.64
C ARG A 253 -7.52 10.92 17.46
N PHE A 254 -8.23 11.76 16.72
CA PHE A 254 -7.76 12.31 15.44
C PHE A 254 -7.73 13.85 15.39
N GLY A 255 -8.10 14.54 16.47
CA GLY A 255 -8.18 16.00 16.50
C GLY A 255 -6.89 16.69 16.04
N ASP A 256 -5.73 16.13 16.36
CA ASP A 256 -4.45 16.68 15.92
C ASP A 256 -4.13 16.39 14.44
N LEU A 257 -4.61 15.27 13.88
CA LEU A 257 -4.50 15.03 12.44
C LEU A 257 -5.45 15.93 11.65
N LEU A 258 -6.68 16.12 12.12
CA LEU A 258 -7.68 16.98 11.49
C LEU A 258 -7.21 18.44 11.43
N LYS A 259 -6.48 18.94 12.44
CA LYS A 259 -5.86 20.27 12.41
C LYS A 259 -4.83 20.43 11.29
N ASN A 260 -4.20 19.34 10.87
CA ASN A 260 -3.21 19.29 9.80
C ASN A 260 -3.83 18.88 8.45
N MET A 261 -5.16 18.89 8.34
CA MET A 261 -5.87 18.64 7.11
C MET A 261 -5.95 19.92 6.26
N GLU A 262 -5.52 19.80 5.01
CA GLU A 262 -5.65 20.79 3.96
C GLU A 262 -6.65 20.29 2.92
N ILE A 263 -7.58 21.15 2.52
CA ILE A 263 -8.61 20.86 1.51
C ILE A 263 -8.43 21.89 0.39
N LYS A 264 -8.22 21.39 -0.83
CA LYS A 264 -8.04 22.19 -2.04
C LYS A 264 -9.09 21.78 -3.07
N LYS A 265 -9.77 22.77 -3.64
CA LYS A 265 -10.60 22.56 -4.84
C LYS A 265 -9.70 22.59 -6.06
N GLU A 266 -9.83 21.60 -6.92
CA GLU A 266 -9.13 21.49 -8.20
C GLU A 266 -10.15 21.52 -9.34
N ASN A 267 -9.67 21.66 -10.58
CA ASN A 267 -10.56 21.86 -11.73
C ASN A 267 -11.47 20.63 -11.98
N ASP A 268 -11.01 19.44 -11.59
CA ASP A 268 -11.65 18.15 -11.81
C ASP A 268 -12.01 17.41 -10.51
N GLY A 269 -11.88 18.06 -9.35
CA GLY A 269 -12.15 17.39 -8.09
C GLY A 269 -11.77 18.14 -6.82
N LEU A 270 -11.69 17.39 -5.73
CA LEU A 270 -11.28 17.84 -4.41
C LEU A 270 -10.02 17.09 -4.00
N LEU A 271 -8.96 17.81 -3.66
CA LEU A 271 -7.74 17.27 -3.07
C LEU A 271 -7.79 17.47 -1.55
N VAL A 272 -7.77 16.36 -0.81
CA VAL A 272 -7.67 16.34 0.65
C VAL A 272 -6.30 15.83 1.04
N GLN A 273 -5.55 16.62 1.79
CA GLN A 273 -4.22 16.25 2.27
C GLN A 273 -4.22 16.27 3.79
N VAL A 274 -3.77 15.19 4.41
CA VAL A 274 -3.59 15.09 5.86
C VAL A 274 -2.12 14.88 6.14
N PHE A 275 -1.53 15.78 6.94
CA PHE A 275 -0.17 15.59 7.44
C PHE A 275 -0.20 15.05 8.87
N ALA A 276 0.41 13.89 9.06
CA ALA A 276 0.64 13.28 10.36
C ALA A 276 2.10 13.54 10.78
N PRO A 277 2.37 14.54 11.64
CA PRO A 277 3.71 14.78 12.15
C PRO A 277 4.18 13.58 12.98
N MET A 278 5.50 13.39 13.08
CA MET A 278 6.10 12.28 13.83
C MET A 278 5.54 12.15 15.26
N ALA A 279 5.35 13.26 15.97
CA ALA A 279 4.80 13.25 17.33
C ALA A 279 3.41 12.61 17.40
N ALA A 280 2.53 12.91 16.42
CA ALA A 280 1.21 12.31 16.34
C ALA A 280 1.31 10.82 15.96
N LEU A 281 2.21 10.46 15.03
CA LEU A 281 2.45 9.06 14.66
C LEU A 281 2.95 8.23 15.84
N GLN A 282 3.89 8.76 16.64
CA GLN A 282 4.39 8.10 17.84
C GLN A 282 3.28 7.89 18.89
N GLN A 283 2.41 8.87 19.07
CA GLN A 283 1.26 8.74 19.96
C GLN A 283 0.29 7.64 19.49
N LEU A 284 0.07 7.52 18.17
CA LEU A 284 -0.77 6.48 17.58
C LEU A 284 -0.14 5.09 17.66
N MET A 285 1.17 4.98 17.45
CA MET A 285 1.91 3.72 17.55
C MET A 285 2.08 3.26 19.01
N GLY A 286 1.98 4.19 19.96
CA GLY A 286 2.08 3.87 21.38
C GLY A 286 3.52 3.50 21.80
N PRO A 287 3.69 2.72 22.88
CA PRO A 287 4.98 2.48 23.53
C PRO A 287 6.06 1.91 22.60
N CYS A 288 5.67 1.10 21.61
CA CYS A 288 6.62 0.42 20.72
C CYS A 288 7.42 1.40 19.84
N ALA A 289 6.93 2.62 19.61
CA ALA A 289 7.63 3.63 18.83
C ALA A 289 8.72 4.36 19.63
N LEU A 290 8.63 4.33 20.97
CA LEU A 290 9.46 5.11 21.89
C LEU A 290 10.65 4.30 22.46
N GLU A 291 10.56 2.97 22.52
CA GLU A 291 11.57 2.10 23.15
C GLU A 291 12.85 1.86 22.29
N GLY A 292 13.11 2.71 21.29
CA GLY A 292 14.26 2.58 20.39
C GLY A 292 15.42 3.54 20.63
N GLU A 293 15.30 4.48 21.58
CA GLU A 293 16.41 5.32 22.03
C GLU A 293 17.09 4.65 23.24
N GLU A 294 17.86 3.58 23.01
CA GLU A 294 18.96 3.28 23.93
C GLU A 294 20.20 4.10 23.49
N PRO A 295 20.84 4.84 24.41
CA PRO A 295 22.00 5.70 24.13
C PRO A 295 23.30 4.94 23.79
#